data_AF-H1LZS2-F1
#
_entry.id   AF-H1LZS2-F1
#
_cell.length_a   1.000
_cell.length_b   1.000
_cell.length_c   1.000
_cell.angle_alpha   90.00
_cell.angle_beta   90.00
_cell.angle_gamma   90.00
#
_symmetry.space_group_name_H-M   'P 1'
#
loop_
_entity.id
_entity.type
_entity.pdbx_description
1 polymer ?
#
loop_
_entity_poly.entity_id
_entity_poly.type
_entity_poly.pdbx_seq_one_letter_code
_entity_poly.pdbx_strand_id
1 'polypeptide(L)'
;MINRLINELMHYALCEHLVDEDDKVFVTNSLLALFNQVEFHEEEIKEERVLADILKDMCDFALKEGIIEDDSVTVTDLFDTKIMGLLTPMPSTVRRVFKEIYSVDSKLATDYFYKLSKRSNYIRVDRIARDEKWVTDTAYGPIDITINLSKPEKDPRDIAKAGAAKKSGYPSCLLCMENEGYAGTFSHPARQNLRVIPIALDGEDYFLQYSPCVLQ
;
A
#
# COMPACT_ATOMS: atom_id res chain seq x y z
N MET A 1 -5.82 -13.23 -19.22
CA MET A 1 -5.15 -11.95 -18.91
C MET A 1 -5.03 -11.78 -17.41
N ILE A 2 -6.14 -11.76 -16.65
CA ILE A 2 -6.10 -11.69 -15.18
C ILE A 2 -5.43 -12.90 -14.49
N ASN A 3 -5.60 -14.13 -15.01
CA ASN A 3 -4.93 -15.33 -14.46
C ASN A 3 -3.40 -15.16 -14.36
N ARG A 4 -2.78 -14.67 -15.45
CA ARG A 4 -1.35 -14.36 -15.48
C ARG A 4 -0.97 -13.26 -14.49
N LEU A 5 -1.76 -12.18 -14.40
CA LEU A 5 -1.51 -11.10 -13.44
C LEU A 5 -1.60 -11.58 -11.98
N ILE A 6 -2.52 -12.50 -11.67
CA ILE A 6 -2.60 -13.14 -10.34
C ILE A 6 -1.34 -13.97 -10.07
N ASN A 7 -0.85 -14.74 -11.04
CA ASN A 7 0.41 -15.47 -10.91
C ASN A 7 1.62 -14.52 -10.73
N GLU A 8 1.71 -13.44 -11.51
CA GLU A 8 2.77 -12.43 -11.40
C GLU A 8 2.76 -11.73 -10.03
N LEU A 9 1.57 -11.34 -9.55
CA LEU A 9 1.41 -10.71 -8.24
C LEU A 9 1.72 -11.70 -7.10
N MET A 10 1.31 -12.96 -7.23
CA MET A 10 1.62 -14.00 -6.25
C MET A 10 3.12 -14.30 -6.19
N HIS A 11 3.78 -14.38 -7.34
CA HIS A 11 5.23 -14.52 -7.43
C HIS A 11 5.93 -13.37 -6.70
N TYR A 12 5.53 -12.12 -6.98
CA TYR A 12 6.02 -10.95 -6.26
C TYR A 12 5.81 -11.08 -4.74
N ALA A 13 4.61 -11.48 -4.31
CA ALA A 13 4.25 -11.59 -2.90
C ALA A 13 5.11 -12.61 -2.13
N LEU A 14 5.42 -13.75 -2.77
CA LEU A 14 6.26 -14.81 -2.21
C LEU A 14 7.72 -14.34 -2.13
N CYS A 15 8.27 -13.78 -3.22
CA CYS A 15 9.64 -13.25 -3.27
C CYS A 15 9.87 -12.14 -2.23
N GLU A 16 8.88 -11.29 -2.03
CA GLU A 16 8.94 -10.20 -1.07
C GLU A 16 8.52 -10.63 0.34
N HIS A 17 8.19 -11.90 0.60
CA HIS A 17 7.72 -12.40 1.91
C HIS A 17 6.51 -11.61 2.46
N LEU A 18 5.60 -11.20 1.59
CA LEU A 18 4.28 -10.70 1.95
C LEU A 18 3.30 -11.86 2.20
N VAL A 19 3.46 -12.93 1.45
CA VAL A 19 2.67 -14.16 1.54
C VAL A 19 3.64 -15.31 1.75
N ASP A 20 3.30 -16.22 2.66
CA ASP A 20 4.03 -17.47 2.86
C ASP A 20 3.45 -18.57 1.95
N GLU A 21 4.23 -19.61 1.64
CA GLU A 21 3.79 -20.72 0.76
C GLU A 21 2.48 -21.37 1.23
N ASP A 22 2.30 -21.48 2.56
CA ASP A 22 1.09 -22.05 3.17
C ASP A 22 -0.17 -21.20 2.90
N ASP A 23 0.00 -19.89 2.65
CA ASP A 23 -1.10 -18.95 2.39
C ASP A 23 -1.36 -18.75 0.89
N LYS A 24 -0.53 -19.32 0.00
CA LYS A 24 -0.61 -19.13 -1.46
C LYS A 24 -2.01 -19.42 -2.03
N VAL A 25 -2.61 -20.53 -1.62
CA VAL A 25 -3.95 -20.93 -2.07
C VAL A 25 -5.02 -20.00 -1.53
N PHE A 26 -4.92 -19.58 -0.26
CA PHE A 26 -5.88 -18.69 0.37
C PHE A 26 -5.89 -17.30 -0.29
N VAL A 27 -4.71 -16.73 -0.53
CA VAL A 27 -4.57 -15.42 -1.17
C VAL A 27 -5.00 -15.49 -2.64
N THR A 28 -4.64 -16.55 -3.37
CA THR A 28 -5.13 -16.77 -4.74
C THR A 28 -6.66 -16.77 -4.79
N ASN A 29 -7.33 -17.54 -3.93
CA ASN A 29 -8.79 -17.58 -3.89
C ASN A 29 -9.41 -16.22 -3.55
N SER A 30 -8.76 -15.45 -2.67
CA SER A 30 -9.20 -14.09 -2.33
C SER A 30 -9.08 -13.13 -3.52
N LEU A 31 -8.02 -13.25 -4.31
CA LEU A 31 -7.84 -12.49 -5.56
C LEU A 31 -8.88 -12.92 -6.61
N LEU A 32 -9.13 -14.22 -6.79
CA LEU A 32 -10.16 -14.70 -7.71
C LEU A 32 -11.53 -14.11 -7.36
N ALA A 33 -11.90 -14.12 -6.08
CA ALA A 33 -13.14 -13.51 -5.60
C ALA A 33 -13.18 -12.00 -5.86
N LEU A 34 -12.07 -11.29 -5.66
CA LEU A 34 -11.97 -9.85 -5.94
C LEU A 34 -12.19 -9.52 -7.42
N PHE A 35 -11.71 -10.38 -8.32
CA PHE A 35 -11.79 -10.22 -9.77
C PHE A 35 -12.98 -10.95 -10.42
N ASN A 36 -13.92 -11.48 -9.63
CA ASN A 36 -15.06 -12.29 -10.09
C ASN A 36 -14.65 -13.47 -10.99
N GLN A 37 -13.50 -14.10 -10.69
CA GLN A 37 -13.01 -15.28 -11.40
C GLN A 37 -13.34 -16.55 -10.60
N VAL A 38 -13.57 -17.65 -11.31
CA VAL A 38 -13.90 -18.96 -10.71
C VAL A 38 -12.89 -20.05 -11.06
N GLU A 39 -11.98 -19.77 -11.99
CA GLU A 39 -10.93 -20.67 -12.45
C GLU A 39 -9.57 -20.01 -12.28
N PHE A 40 -8.58 -20.83 -11.93
CA PHE A 40 -7.18 -20.44 -11.82
C PHE A 40 -6.29 -21.56 -12.33
N HIS A 41 -5.26 -21.19 -13.07
CA HIS A 41 -4.23 -22.08 -13.51
C HIS A 41 -2.87 -21.50 -13.12
N GLU A 42 -2.04 -22.32 -12.48
CA GLU A 42 -0.67 -21.91 -12.19
C GLU A 42 0.11 -21.75 -13.49
N GLU A 43 0.76 -20.61 -13.62
CA GLU A 43 1.65 -20.27 -14.73
C GLU A 43 3.06 -20.04 -14.18
N GLU A 44 4.07 -20.56 -14.88
CA GLU A 44 5.46 -20.28 -14.56
C GLU A 44 5.79 -18.82 -14.91
N ILE A 45 6.14 -18.01 -13.90
CA ILE A 45 6.60 -16.64 -14.10
C ILE A 45 8.11 -16.65 -14.33
N LYS A 46 8.51 -16.24 -15.54
CA LYS A 46 9.91 -16.27 -15.99
C LYS A 46 10.63 -14.93 -15.82
N GLU A 47 9.87 -13.85 -15.76
CA GLU A 47 10.40 -12.49 -15.72
C GLU A 47 9.73 -11.73 -14.58
N GLU A 48 10.55 -11.13 -13.72
CA GLU A 48 10.08 -10.24 -12.68
C GLU A 48 9.60 -8.92 -13.30
N ARG A 49 8.41 -8.49 -12.88
CA ARG A 49 7.82 -7.21 -13.28
C ARG A 49 7.77 -6.27 -12.08
N VAL A 50 7.85 -4.97 -12.36
CA VAL A 50 7.68 -3.94 -11.33
C VAL A 50 6.25 -4.00 -10.80
N LEU A 51 6.08 -4.02 -9.47
CA LEU A 51 4.77 -4.11 -8.82
C LEU A 51 3.76 -3.08 -9.36
N ALA A 52 4.21 -1.84 -9.56
CA ALA A 52 3.37 -0.77 -10.08
C ALA A 52 2.73 -1.10 -11.44
N ASP A 53 3.48 -1.78 -12.33
CA ASP A 53 2.97 -2.17 -13.64
C ASP A 53 1.96 -3.32 -13.53
N ILE A 54 2.22 -4.29 -12.64
CA ILE A 54 1.27 -5.39 -12.36
C ILE A 54 -0.05 -4.81 -11.84
N LEU A 55 0.01 -3.94 -10.83
CA LEU A 55 -1.18 -3.32 -10.24
C LEU A 55 -1.92 -2.45 -11.25
N LYS A 56 -1.20 -1.70 -12.09
CA LYS A 56 -1.80 -0.91 -13.17
C LYS A 56 -2.61 -1.81 -14.12
N ASP A 57 -2.01 -2.90 -14.61
CA ASP A 57 -2.69 -3.82 -15.53
C ASP A 57 -3.90 -4.51 -14.87
N MET A 58 -3.83 -4.77 -13.57
CA MET A 58 -4.96 -5.31 -12.80
C MET A 58 -6.10 -4.30 -12.65
N CYS A 59 -5.79 -3.02 -12.42
CA CYS A 59 -6.78 -1.94 -12.42
C CYS A 59 -7.39 -1.74 -13.82
N ASP A 60 -6.57 -1.78 -14.88
CA ASP A 60 -7.04 -1.69 -16.27
C ASP A 60 -8.00 -2.84 -16.61
N PHE A 61 -7.71 -4.06 -16.14
CA PHE A 61 -8.63 -5.20 -16.25
C PHE A 61 -9.92 -4.96 -15.47
N ALA A 62 -9.82 -4.51 -14.22
CA ALA A 62 -10.99 -4.23 -13.38
C ALA A 62 -11.91 -3.17 -13.99
N LEU A 63 -11.34 -2.15 -14.62
CA LEU A 63 -12.12 -1.13 -15.35
C LEU A 63 -12.85 -1.75 -16.54
N LYS A 64 -12.14 -2.54 -17.34
CA LYS A 64 -12.71 -3.18 -18.53
C LYS A 64 -13.86 -4.13 -18.20
N GLU A 65 -13.76 -4.87 -17.11
CA GLU A 65 -14.79 -5.80 -16.65
C GLU A 65 -15.88 -5.13 -15.77
N GLY A 66 -15.80 -3.80 -15.56
CA GLY A 66 -16.78 -3.05 -14.79
C GLY A 66 -16.76 -3.31 -13.27
N ILE A 67 -15.65 -3.83 -12.75
CA ILE A 67 -15.41 -4.04 -11.31
C ILE A 67 -15.16 -2.70 -10.61
N ILE A 68 -14.52 -1.76 -11.31
CA ILE A 68 -14.39 -0.36 -10.90
C ILE A 68 -15.09 0.57 -11.90
N GLU A 69 -15.52 1.73 -11.42
CA GLU A 69 -16.42 2.62 -12.16
C GLU A 69 -15.71 3.45 -13.24
N ASP A 70 -14.48 3.90 -12.96
CA ASP A 70 -13.69 4.77 -13.83
C ASP A 70 -12.18 4.64 -13.55
N ASP A 71 -11.39 5.35 -14.35
CA ASP A 71 -9.93 5.40 -14.32
C ASP A 71 -9.37 6.57 -13.49
N SER A 72 -10.20 7.22 -12.67
CA SER A 72 -9.70 8.30 -11.81
C SER A 72 -8.63 7.80 -10.84
N VAL A 73 -7.75 8.72 -10.42
CA VAL A 73 -6.69 8.40 -9.46
C VAL A 73 -7.28 7.84 -8.17
N THR A 74 -8.38 8.41 -7.66
CA THR A 74 -8.96 7.92 -6.41
C THR A 74 -9.53 6.51 -6.56
N VAL A 75 -10.25 6.20 -7.64
CA VAL A 75 -10.81 4.86 -7.84
C VAL A 75 -9.71 3.81 -7.99
N THR A 76 -8.69 4.11 -8.80
CA THR A 76 -7.54 3.23 -9.00
C THR A 76 -6.73 3.04 -7.70
N ASP A 77 -6.50 4.10 -6.92
CA ASP A 77 -5.83 4.04 -5.61
C ASP A 77 -6.61 3.24 -4.57
N LEU A 78 -7.94 3.35 -4.56
CA LEU A 78 -8.79 2.54 -3.66
C LEU A 78 -8.68 1.06 -4.03
N PHE A 79 -8.70 0.75 -5.33
CA PHE A 79 -8.72 -0.62 -5.81
C PHE A 79 -7.36 -1.32 -5.70
N ASP A 80 -6.26 -0.68 -6.08
CA ASP A 80 -4.94 -1.30 -5.94
C ASP A 80 -4.52 -1.48 -4.47
N THR A 81 -4.96 -0.59 -3.58
CA THR A 81 -4.77 -0.73 -2.14
C THR A 81 -5.60 -1.89 -1.60
N LYS A 82 -6.80 -2.13 -2.16
CA LYS A 82 -7.62 -3.29 -1.86
C LYS A 82 -6.95 -4.59 -2.29
N ILE A 83 -6.35 -4.62 -3.48
CA ILE A 83 -5.54 -5.76 -3.95
C ILE A 83 -4.41 -6.03 -2.96
N MET A 84 -3.56 -5.03 -2.69
CA MET A 84 -2.41 -5.18 -1.79
C MET A 84 -2.83 -5.52 -0.35
N GLY A 85 -3.99 -5.05 0.10
CA GLY A 85 -4.55 -5.42 1.40
C GLY A 85 -4.77 -6.93 1.58
N LEU A 86 -5.03 -7.67 0.50
CA LEU A 86 -5.15 -9.13 0.53
C LEU A 86 -3.80 -9.84 0.70
N LEU A 87 -2.70 -9.18 0.30
CA LEU A 87 -1.35 -9.70 0.38
C LEU A 87 -0.64 -9.28 1.67
N THR A 88 -1.06 -8.18 2.30
CA THR A 88 -0.37 -7.67 3.49
C THR A 88 -0.65 -8.56 4.71
N PRO A 89 0.39 -9.08 5.40
CA PRO A 89 0.21 -9.93 6.58
C PRO A 89 -0.65 -9.30 7.66
N MET A 90 -1.35 -10.09 8.47
CA MET A 90 -2.20 -9.55 9.55
C MET A 90 -1.39 -8.71 10.57
N PRO A 91 -2.00 -7.69 11.21
CA PRO A 91 -1.32 -6.85 12.20
C PRO A 91 -0.65 -7.64 13.33
N SER A 92 -1.28 -8.72 13.80
CA SER A 92 -0.73 -9.61 14.83
C SER A 92 0.60 -10.24 14.39
N THR A 93 0.68 -10.73 13.15
CA THR A 93 1.89 -11.31 12.57
C THR A 93 3.00 -10.27 12.47
N VAL A 94 2.70 -9.09 11.91
CA VAL A 94 3.68 -8.01 11.75
C VAL A 94 4.21 -7.55 13.10
N ARG A 95 3.34 -7.34 14.09
CA ARG A 95 3.75 -6.91 15.44
C ARG A 95 4.56 -7.97 16.16
N ARG A 96 4.23 -9.25 15.99
CA ARG A 96 5.01 -10.36 16.56
C ARG A 96 6.42 -10.40 15.98
N VAL A 97 6.55 -10.41 14.65
CA VAL A 97 7.86 -10.40 13.96
C VAL A 97 8.66 -9.15 14.33
N PHE A 98 8.02 -7.97 14.35
CA PHE A 98 8.67 -6.74 14.77
C PHE A 98 9.23 -6.85 16.19
N LYS A 99 8.42 -7.34 17.14
CA LYS A 99 8.84 -7.50 18.54
C LYS A 99 9.99 -8.50 18.69
N GLU A 100 9.95 -9.61 17.95
CA GLU A 100 11.02 -10.61 17.92
C GLU A 100 12.34 -9.96 17.45
N ILE A 101 12.33 -9.25 16.33
CA ILE A 101 13.53 -8.57 15.79
C ILE A 101 13.98 -7.44 16.74
N TYR A 102 13.04 -6.66 17.28
CA TYR A 102 13.34 -5.52 18.16
C TYR A 102 14.02 -5.96 19.45
N SER A 103 13.71 -7.16 19.95
CA SER A 103 14.39 -7.72 21.13
C SER A 103 15.88 -8.00 20.90
N VAL A 104 16.30 -8.10 19.64
CA VAL A 104 17.68 -8.28 19.23
C VAL A 104 18.32 -6.93 18.88
N ASP A 105 17.69 -6.17 18.00
CA ASP A 105 18.20 -4.88 17.53
C ASP A 105 17.05 -3.99 17.02
N SER A 106 16.95 -2.79 17.58
CA SER A 106 15.88 -1.84 17.23
C SER A 106 15.97 -1.35 15.79
N LYS A 107 17.19 -1.16 15.26
CA LYS A 107 17.41 -0.72 13.88
C LYS A 107 16.97 -1.81 12.90
N LEU A 108 17.30 -3.07 13.16
CA LEU A 108 16.83 -4.19 12.34
C LEU A 108 15.30 -4.27 12.29
N ALA A 109 14.62 -4.02 13.42
CA ALA A 109 13.17 -4.03 13.47
C ALA A 109 12.55 -2.90 12.65
N THR A 110 13.09 -1.68 12.76
CA THR A 110 12.64 -0.54 11.95
C THR A 110 12.98 -0.72 10.47
N ASP A 111 14.13 -1.29 10.14
CA ASP A 111 14.52 -1.58 8.75
C ASP A 111 13.59 -2.63 8.13
N TYR A 112 13.24 -3.68 8.88
CA TYR A 112 12.22 -4.66 8.50
C TYR A 112 10.87 -3.97 8.25
N PHE A 113 10.42 -3.14 9.18
CA PHE A 113 9.12 -2.48 9.08
C PHE A 113 9.07 -1.51 7.90
N TYR A 114 10.16 -0.76 7.63
CA TYR A 114 10.26 0.12 6.48
C TYR A 114 10.23 -0.67 5.17
N LYS A 115 10.95 -1.80 5.09
CA LYS A 115 10.89 -2.70 3.94
C LYS A 115 9.47 -3.22 3.73
N LEU A 116 8.79 -3.68 4.79
CA LEU A 116 7.38 -4.09 4.76
C LEU A 116 6.48 -2.99 4.20
N SER A 117 6.61 -1.76 4.68
CA SER A 117 5.82 -0.62 4.22
C SER A 117 6.03 -0.29 2.74
N LYS A 118 7.24 -0.52 2.19
CA LYS A 118 7.52 -0.38 0.75
C LYS A 118 6.90 -1.53 -0.07
N ARG A 119 7.19 -2.78 0.28
CA ARG A 119 6.73 -3.96 -0.49
C ARG A 119 5.21 -4.12 -0.47
N SER A 120 4.54 -3.75 0.63
CA SER A 120 3.07 -3.72 0.72
C SER A 120 2.43 -2.59 -0.09
N ASN A 121 3.23 -1.77 -0.78
CA ASN A 121 2.81 -0.60 -1.53
C ASN A 121 2.09 0.47 -0.68
N TYR A 122 2.28 0.44 0.64
CA TYR A 122 1.80 1.51 1.51
C TYR A 122 2.64 2.78 1.30
N ILE A 123 3.96 2.61 1.16
CA ILE A 123 4.87 3.63 0.63
C ILE A 123 4.97 3.42 -0.88
N ARG A 124 4.44 4.39 -1.64
CA ARG A 124 4.36 4.36 -3.10
C ARG A 124 5.70 4.75 -3.73
N VAL A 125 6.65 3.81 -3.75
CA VAL A 125 8.03 4.07 -4.18
C VAL A 125 8.13 4.54 -5.64
N ASP A 126 7.25 4.06 -6.50
CA ASP A 126 7.10 4.47 -7.90
C ASP A 126 6.76 5.96 -8.01
N ARG A 127 5.90 6.46 -7.12
CA ARG A 127 5.48 7.87 -7.13
C ARG A 127 6.53 8.77 -6.52
N ILE A 128 7.18 8.34 -5.43
CA ILE A 128 8.26 9.08 -4.76
C ILE A 128 9.47 9.22 -5.69
N ALA A 129 9.73 8.26 -6.57
CA ALA A 129 10.81 8.34 -7.56
C ALA A 129 10.68 9.53 -8.52
N ARG A 130 9.50 10.17 -8.59
CA ARG A 130 9.25 11.38 -9.38
C ARG A 130 9.50 12.67 -8.61
N ASP A 131 9.76 12.61 -7.31
CA ASP A 131 10.01 13.81 -6.49
C ASP A 131 11.32 14.49 -6.91
N GLU A 132 11.29 15.82 -7.02
CA GLU A 132 12.49 16.60 -7.30
C GLU A 132 13.21 16.95 -6.00
N LYS A 133 14.54 16.83 -5.99
CA LYS A 133 15.36 17.10 -4.81
C LYS A 133 16.64 17.82 -5.20
N TRP A 134 17.00 18.82 -4.43
CA TRP A 134 18.29 19.49 -4.57
C TRP A 134 18.76 20.01 -3.22
N VAL A 135 20.07 20.11 -3.09
CA VAL A 135 20.74 20.69 -1.92
C VAL A 135 21.25 22.05 -2.29
N THR A 136 21.02 23.05 -1.44
CA THR A 136 21.57 24.39 -1.61
C THR A 136 22.39 24.78 -0.40
N ASP A 137 23.64 25.19 -0.63
CA ASP A 137 24.51 25.68 0.43
C ASP A 137 24.05 27.06 0.91
N THR A 138 23.91 27.22 2.22
CA THR A 138 23.61 28.52 2.83
C THR A 138 24.63 28.85 3.91
N ALA A 139 24.60 30.10 4.39
CA ALA A 139 25.44 30.53 5.52
C ALA A 139 25.19 29.74 6.82
N TYR A 140 24.09 28.98 6.91
CA TYR A 140 23.70 28.18 8.07
C TYR A 140 23.89 26.66 7.85
N GLY A 141 24.52 26.27 6.74
CA GLY A 141 24.68 24.87 6.32
C GLY A 141 23.86 24.53 5.07
N PRO A 142 24.02 23.30 4.56
CA PRO A 142 23.24 22.81 3.43
C PRO A 142 21.75 22.73 3.80
N ILE A 143 20.89 23.19 2.91
CA ILE A 143 19.44 23.01 2.99
C ILE A 143 19.03 22.01 1.91
N ASP A 144 18.38 20.93 2.32
CA ASP A 144 17.70 19.98 1.44
C ASP A 144 16.32 20.53 1.06
N ILE A 145 16.09 20.74 -0.23
CA ILE A 145 14.79 21.17 -0.77
C ILE A 145 14.22 20.03 -1.59
N THR A 146 12.96 19.69 -1.33
CA THR A 146 12.24 18.61 -2.02
C THR A 146 10.86 19.06 -2.48
N ILE A 147 10.48 18.72 -3.70
CA ILE A 147 9.14 18.90 -4.24
C ILE A 147 8.51 17.52 -4.38
N ASN A 148 7.43 17.30 -3.63
CA ASN A 148 6.64 16.08 -3.71
C ASN A 148 5.71 16.12 -4.92
N LEU A 149 6.09 15.41 -5.99
CA LEU A 149 5.29 15.22 -7.20
C LEU A 149 4.47 13.92 -7.13
N SER A 150 4.64 13.13 -6.07
CA SER A 150 3.92 11.87 -5.85
C SER A 150 2.42 12.04 -5.59
N LYS A 151 1.96 13.26 -5.23
CA LYS A 151 0.54 13.57 -4.97
C LYS A 151 -0.08 14.30 -6.18
N PRO A 152 -0.83 13.60 -7.06
CA PRO A 152 -1.45 14.24 -8.21
C PRO A 152 -2.51 15.25 -7.79
N GLU A 153 -2.75 16.24 -8.65
CA GLU A 153 -3.90 17.13 -8.53
C GLU A 153 -5.20 16.31 -8.54
N LYS A 154 -6.18 16.70 -7.72
CA LYS A 154 -7.42 15.94 -7.59
C LYS A 154 -8.24 16.02 -8.88
N ASP A 155 -8.65 14.87 -9.40
CA ASP A 155 -9.55 14.79 -10.55
C ASP A 155 -10.89 15.51 -10.23
N PRO A 156 -11.43 16.35 -11.13
CA PRO A 156 -12.74 16.98 -10.94
C PRO A 156 -13.87 15.98 -10.65
N ARG A 157 -13.80 14.76 -11.21
CA ARG A 157 -14.75 13.67 -10.93
C ARG A 157 -14.67 13.26 -9.46
N ASP A 158 -13.46 13.14 -8.92
CA ASP A 158 -13.23 12.79 -7.52
C ASP A 158 -13.72 13.89 -6.58
N ILE A 159 -13.51 15.16 -6.95
CA ILE A 159 -14.02 16.31 -6.18
C ILE A 159 -15.55 16.28 -6.12
N ALA A 160 -16.21 16.02 -7.25
CA ALA A 160 -17.67 15.93 -7.31
C ALA A 160 -18.20 14.75 -6.46
N LYS A 161 -17.62 13.56 -6.59
CA LYS A 161 -18.00 12.37 -5.80
C LYS A 161 -17.75 12.59 -4.30
N ALA A 162 -16.62 13.16 -3.91
CA ALA A 162 -16.32 13.47 -2.51
C ALA A 162 -17.28 14.52 -1.92
N GLY A 163 -17.69 15.51 -2.72
CA GLY A 163 -18.68 16.51 -2.31
C GLY A 163 -20.09 15.93 -2.11
N ALA A 164 -20.46 14.90 -2.89
CA ALA A 164 -21.72 14.19 -2.75
C ALA A 164 -21.70 13.10 -1.66
N ALA A 165 -20.52 12.64 -1.25
CA ALA A 165 -20.36 11.58 -0.28
C ALA A 165 -20.86 12.01 1.11
N LYS A 166 -21.53 11.09 1.81
CA LYS A 166 -21.92 11.30 3.20
C LYS A 166 -20.66 11.46 4.06
N LYS A 167 -20.60 12.55 4.84
CA LYS A 167 -19.52 12.74 5.80
C LYS A 167 -19.52 11.58 6.81
N SER A 168 -18.42 10.85 6.86
CA SER A 168 -18.13 9.85 7.89
C SER A 168 -17.23 10.49 8.94
N GLY A 169 -17.47 10.21 10.22
CA GLY A 169 -16.56 10.55 11.31
C GLY A 169 -15.51 9.47 11.59
N TYR A 170 -15.48 8.41 10.77
CA TYR A 170 -14.58 7.27 10.91
C TYR A 170 -13.83 7.01 9.59
N PRO A 171 -12.49 6.81 9.62
CA PRO A 171 -11.59 7.13 10.74
C PRO A 171 -11.66 8.61 11.13
N SER A 172 -11.43 8.91 12.40
CA SER A 172 -11.56 10.27 12.94
C SER A 172 -10.51 11.25 12.38
N CYS A 173 -9.36 10.72 11.95
CA CYS A 173 -8.31 11.48 11.28
C CYS A 173 -7.50 10.60 10.33
N LEU A 174 -6.64 11.22 9.50
CA LEU A 174 -5.79 10.53 8.52
C LEU A 174 -4.65 9.71 9.13
N LEU A 175 -4.34 9.94 10.41
CA LEU A 175 -3.24 9.29 11.14
C LEU A 175 -3.73 8.35 12.24
N CYS A 176 -5.04 8.29 12.45
CA CYS A 176 -5.67 7.57 13.54
C CYS A 176 -5.56 6.06 13.30
N MET A 177 -5.44 5.27 14.36
CA MET A 177 -5.15 3.82 14.27
C MET A 177 -6.22 3.03 13.49
N GLU A 178 -7.45 3.54 13.48
CA GLU A 178 -8.62 3.04 12.76
C GLU A 178 -8.41 2.97 11.24
N ASN A 179 -7.36 3.64 10.73
CA ASN A 179 -6.92 3.51 9.36
C ASN A 179 -6.31 2.13 9.06
N GLU A 180 -5.76 1.40 10.03
CA GLU A 180 -5.15 0.08 9.78
C GLU A 180 -6.20 -0.88 9.21
N GLY A 181 -6.07 -1.24 7.92
CA GLY A 181 -7.03 -2.10 7.25
C GLY A 181 -8.24 -1.38 6.62
N TYR A 182 -8.33 -0.05 6.69
CA TYR A 182 -9.51 0.69 6.23
C TYR A 182 -9.63 0.72 4.70
N ALA A 183 -10.83 0.44 4.18
CA ALA A 183 -11.08 0.36 2.74
C ALA A 183 -11.00 1.72 2.01
N GLY A 184 -11.12 2.83 2.73
CA GLY A 184 -11.16 4.15 2.13
C GLY A 184 -12.53 4.50 1.51
N THR A 185 -12.64 5.75 1.09
CA THR A 185 -13.77 6.37 0.40
C THR A 185 -13.22 7.46 -0.52
N PHE A 186 -14.06 8.11 -1.32
CA PHE A 186 -13.66 9.28 -2.10
C PHE A 186 -13.17 10.47 -1.25
N SER A 187 -13.51 10.50 0.04
CA SER A 187 -13.11 11.56 0.98
C SER A 187 -12.01 11.14 1.96
N HIS A 188 -11.66 9.85 2.02
CA HIS A 188 -10.69 9.32 2.97
C HIS A 188 -9.88 8.19 2.34
N PRO A 189 -8.54 8.22 2.35
CA PRO A 189 -7.75 7.29 1.56
C PRO A 189 -7.87 5.83 2.04
N ALA A 190 -7.69 4.88 1.12
CA ALA A 190 -7.56 3.47 1.46
C ALA A 190 -6.25 3.19 2.20
N ARG A 191 -6.33 2.26 3.14
CA ARG A 191 -5.27 1.88 4.08
C ARG A 191 -5.34 0.38 4.41
N GLN A 192 -5.88 -0.43 3.51
CA GLN A 192 -5.97 -1.89 3.69
C GLN A 192 -4.59 -2.56 3.80
N ASN A 193 -3.58 -1.96 3.17
CA ASN A 193 -2.19 -2.37 3.24
C ASN A 193 -1.37 -1.66 4.35
N LEU A 194 -1.95 -0.75 5.13
CA LEU A 194 -1.29 -0.10 6.26
C LEU A 194 -1.15 -1.09 7.43
N ARG A 195 0.00 -1.06 8.10
CA ARG A 195 0.23 -1.70 9.40
C ARG A 195 0.85 -0.69 10.35
N VAL A 196 0.48 -0.74 11.62
CA VAL A 196 0.99 0.15 12.68
C VAL A 196 1.59 -0.65 13.83
N ILE A 197 2.67 -0.12 14.42
CA ILE A 197 3.34 -0.72 15.57
C ILE A 197 3.00 0.10 16.83
N PRO A 198 2.33 -0.48 17.83
CA PRO A 198 2.12 0.18 19.12
C PRO A 198 3.45 0.46 19.81
N ILE A 199 3.62 1.66 20.34
CA ILE A 199 4.79 2.08 21.10
C ILE A 199 4.33 2.89 22.33
N ALA A 200 5.12 2.90 23.40
CA ALA A 200 4.89 3.77 24.54
C ALA A 200 5.95 4.88 24.56
N LEU A 201 5.51 6.14 24.64
CA LEU A 201 6.39 7.29 24.77
C LEU A 201 5.94 8.10 25.99
N ASP A 202 6.85 8.29 26.95
CA ASP A 202 6.59 9.03 28.19
C ASP A 202 5.35 8.55 28.98
N GLY A 203 5.10 7.23 28.97
CA GLY A 203 3.97 6.61 29.67
C GLY A 203 2.63 6.65 28.91
N GLU A 204 2.60 7.27 27.73
CA GLU A 204 1.41 7.35 26.87
C GLU A 204 1.52 6.39 25.68
N ASP A 205 0.37 5.89 25.23
CA ASP A 205 0.27 4.97 24.10
C ASP A 205 0.25 5.72 22.76
N TYR A 206 1.16 5.34 21.87
CA TYR A 206 1.27 5.84 20.51
C TYR A 206 1.34 4.70 19.50
N PHE A 207 1.30 5.05 18.23
CA PHE A 207 1.52 4.12 17.13
C PHE A 207 2.58 4.67 16.17
N LEU A 208 3.52 3.82 15.81
CA LEU A 208 4.50 4.07 14.77
C LEU A 208 3.94 3.63 13.42
N GLN A 209 4.00 4.56 12.45
CA GLN A 209 3.84 4.28 11.03
C GLN A 209 4.84 5.14 10.24
N TYR A 210 5.31 4.63 9.10
CA TYR A 210 6.06 5.46 8.16
C TYR A 210 5.10 6.42 7.43
N SER A 211 5.59 7.58 7.01
CA SER A 211 4.83 8.41 6.09
C SER A 211 4.71 7.69 4.73
N PRO A 212 3.56 7.71 4.04
CA PRO A 212 3.47 7.18 2.68
C PRO A 212 4.29 7.99 1.66
N CYS A 213 4.78 9.18 2.05
CA CYS A 213 5.65 10.06 1.27
C CYS A 213 7.02 10.22 1.97
N VAL A 214 7.73 9.12 2.24
CA VAL A 214 9.07 9.22 2.86
C VAL A 214 10.07 9.77 1.84
N LEU A 215 10.72 10.87 2.21
CA LEU A 215 11.88 11.39 1.49
C LEU A 215 13.06 10.42 1.72
N GLN A 216 13.49 9.71 0.67
CA GLN A 216 14.83 9.10 0.62
C GLN A 216 15.94 10.14 0.58
#